data_AF-A0A9X8ZZZ7-F1
#
_entry.id   AF-A0A9X8ZZZ7-F1
#
_cell.length_a   1.000
_cell.length_b   1.000
_cell.length_c   1.000
_cell.angle_alpha   90.00
_cell.angle_beta   90.00
_cell.angle_gamma   90.00
#
_symmetry.space_group_name_H-M   'P 1'
#
loop_
_entity.id
_entity.type
_entity.pdbx_description
1 polymer ?
#
loop_
_entity_poly.entity_id
_entity_poly.type
_entity_poly.pdbx_seq_one_letter_code
_entity_poly.pdbx_strand_id
1 'polypeptide(L)' 'FLITIQDVNAVFVIENPYVGKLETSILELVQHVVNHGTYHRGNITAMIRQLGHSSTMMDFVLYLHMVKKQGE' A
#
# COMPACT_ATOMS: atom_id res chain seq x y z
N PHE A 1 -21.56 0.76 -1.91
CA PHE A 1 -20.81 -0.40 -1.36
C PHE A 1 -19.50 -0.01 -0.69
N LEU A 2 -18.87 1.15 -0.94
CA LEU A 2 -17.77 1.68 -0.12
C LEU A 2 -17.88 3.21 -0.02
N ILE A 3 -19.01 3.69 0.46
CA ILE A 3 -19.37 5.11 0.45
C ILE A 3 -18.98 5.77 1.78
N THR A 4 -19.01 5.01 2.87
CA THR A 4 -18.74 5.53 4.22
C THR A 4 -17.51 4.89 4.86
N ILE A 5 -16.96 5.55 5.87
CA ILE A 5 -15.89 4.98 6.70
C ILE A 5 -16.37 3.72 7.44
N GLN A 6 -17.67 3.63 7.74
CA GLN A 6 -18.28 2.43 8.30
C GLN A 6 -18.20 1.25 7.33
N ASP A 7 -18.39 1.48 6.03
CA ASP A 7 -18.36 0.43 5.02
C ASP A 7 -16.98 -0.23 4.94
N VAL A 8 -15.90 0.56 4.99
CA VAL A 8 -14.53 0.04 4.91
C VAL A 8 -14.04 -0.59 6.21
N ASN A 9 -14.65 -0.22 7.34
CA ASN A 9 -14.36 -0.78 8.67
C ASN A 9 -15.24 -1.99 9.02
N ALA A 10 -16.22 -2.34 8.18
CA ALA A 10 -17.06 -3.50 8.40
C ALA A 10 -16.21 -4.78 8.45
N VAL A 11 -16.31 -5.52 9.56
CA VAL A 11 -15.56 -6.76 9.78
C VAL A 11 -16.26 -7.90 9.06
N PHE A 12 -15.47 -8.73 8.37
CA PHE A 12 -15.89 -9.97 7.75
C PHE A 12 -14.83 -11.05 7.96
N VAL A 13 -15.19 -12.30 7.65
CA VAL A 13 -14.31 -13.46 7.84
C VAL A 13 -13.77 -13.91 6.49
N ILE A 14 -12.46 -14.07 6.40
CA ILE A 14 -11.79 -14.78 5.32
C ILE A 14 -11.49 -16.20 5.80
N GLU A 15 -11.95 -17.20 5.06
CA GLU A 15 -11.59 -18.60 5.31
C GLU A 15 -10.50 -19.03 4.34
N ASN A 16 -9.35 -19.44 4.89
CA ASN A 16 -8.25 -19.98 4.11
C ASN A 16 -8.03 -21.46 4.48
N PRO A 17 -7.99 -22.39 3.50
CA PRO A 17 -7.81 -23.82 3.75
C PRO A 17 -6.53 -24.20 4.50
N TYR A 18 -5.50 -23.34 4.46
CA TYR A 18 -4.17 -23.62 4.99
C TYR A 18 -3.88 -22.94 6.33
N VAL A 19 -4.50 -21.79 6.58
CA VAL A 19 -4.20 -20.97 7.78
C VAL A 19 -5.43 -20.66 8.64
N GLY A 20 -6.61 -21.15 8.26
CA GLY A 20 -7.84 -21.02 9.04
C GLY A 20 -8.60 -19.71 8.77
N LYS A 21 -9.37 -19.28 9.77
CA LYS A 21 -10.24 -18.11 9.70
C LYS A 21 -9.50 -16.84 10.14
N LEU A 22 -9.70 -15.76 9.41
CA LEU A 22 -9.23 -14.42 9.76
C LEU A 22 -10.42 -13.46 9.78
N GLU A 23 -10.69 -12.85 10.93
CA GLU A 23 -11.56 -11.67 11.04
C GLU A 23 -10.78 -10.44 10.62
N THR A 24 -11.28 -9.70 9.64
CA THR A 24 -10.62 -8.49 9.13
C THR A 24 -11.61 -7.55 8.46
N SER A 25 -11.16 -6.35 8.08
CA SER A 25 -11.91 -5.33 7.37
C SER A 25 -11.28 -5.00 6.01
N ILE A 26 -12.04 -4.32 5.15
CA ILE A 26 -11.51 -3.86 3.85
C ILE A 26 -10.35 -2.90 4.06
N LEU A 27 -10.43 -2.03 5.07
CA LEU A 27 -9.37 -1.10 5.41
C LEU A 27 -8.05 -1.82 5.74
N GLU A 28 -8.10 -2.88 6.56
CA GLU A 28 -6.91 -3.66 6.91
C GLU A 28 -6.31 -4.37 5.70
N LEU A 29 -7.13 -4.92 4.81
CA LEU A 29 -6.63 -5.55 3.58
C LEU A 29 -6.00 -4.53 2.62
N VAL A 30 -6.61 -3.34 2.48
CA VAL A 30 -6.02 -2.25 1.69
C VAL A 30 -4.68 -1.83 2.29
N GLN A 31 -4.61 -1.66 3.62
CA GLN A 31 -3.37 -1.35 4.33
C GLN A 31 -2.31 -2.43 4.08
N HIS A 32 -2.68 -3.71 4.13
CA HIS A 32 -1.79 -4.83 3.81
C HIS A 32 -1.25 -4.72 2.38
N VAL A 33 -2.11 -4.52 1.38
CA VAL A 33 -1.70 -4.39 -0.03
C VAL A 33 -0.76 -3.21 -0.24
N VAL A 34 -1.07 -2.05 0.34
CA VAL A 34 -0.22 -0.84 0.25
C VAL A 34 1.16 -1.08 0.90
N ASN A 35 1.19 -1.70 2.08
CA ASN A 35 2.42 -2.03 2.78
C ASN A 35 3.26 -3.05 2.01
N HIS A 36 2.65 -4.13 1.55
CA HIS A 36 3.31 -5.17 0.77
C HIS A 36 3.86 -4.62 -0.56
N GLY A 37 3.10 -3.77 -1.24
CA GLY A 37 3.58 -3.08 -2.44
C GLY A 37 4.78 -2.16 -2.17
N THR A 38 4.78 -1.45 -1.04
CA THR A 38 5.89 -0.59 -0.63
C THR A 38 7.14 -1.40 -0.30
N TYR A 39 6.98 -2.54 0.37
CA TYR A 39 8.06 -3.49 0.62
C TYR A 39 8.75 -3.95 -0.68
N HIS A 40 7.97 -4.41 -1.67
CA HIS A 40 8.53 -4.85 -2.96
C HIS A 40 9.22 -3.73 -3.74
N ARG A 41 8.67 -2.50 -3.71
CA ARG A 41 9.35 -1.34 -4.31
C ARG A 41 10.67 -1.01 -3.62
N GLY A 42 10.75 -1.19 -2.30
CA GLY A 42 12.00 -1.08 -1.53
C GLY A 42 13.07 -2.06 -2.03
N ASN A 43 12.69 -3.33 -2.26
CA ASN A 43 13.58 -4.35 -2.81
C ASN A 43 14.10 -3.96 -4.21
N ILE A 44 13.23 -3.45 -5.08
CA ILE A 44 13.62 -2.96 -6.41
C ILE A 44 14.59 -1.79 -6.31
N THR A 45 14.32 -0.83 -5.41
CA THR A 45 15.23 0.30 -5.14
C THR A 45 16.62 -0.18 -4.71
N ALA A 46 16.69 -1.19 -3.85
CA ALA A 46 17.97 -1.79 -3.46
C ALA A 46 18.70 -2.42 -4.65
N MET A 47 17.99 -3.17 -5.51
CA MET A 47 18.57 -3.77 -6.72
C MET A 47 19.08 -2.71 -7.71
N ILE A 48 18.34 -1.63 -7.94
CA ILE A 48 18.76 -0.51 -8.80
C ILE A 48 20.07 0.11 -8.27
N ARG A 49 20.18 0.28 -6.94
CA ARG A 49 21.40 0.80 -6.31
C ARG A 49 22.57 -0.16 -6.42
N GLN A 50 22.35 -1.46 -6.30
CA GLN A 50 23.38 -2.48 -6.51
C GLN A 50 23.93 -2.46 -7.94
N LEU A 51 23.11 -2.08 -8.93
CA LEU A 51 23.53 -1.88 -10.32
C LEU A 51 24.26 -0.53 -10.54
N GLY A 52 24.50 0.26 -9.49
CA GLY A 52 25.20 1.55 -9.58
C GLY A 52 24.33 2.73 -9.99
N HIS A 53 23.00 2.57 -10.06
CA HIS A 53 22.07 3.63 -10.42
C HIS A 53 21.40 4.27 -9.20
N SER A 54 21.08 5.56 -9.30
CA SER A 54 20.24 6.23 -8.31
C SER A 54 18.79 5.78 -8.44
N SER A 55 18.15 5.48 -7.32
CA SER A 55 16.70 5.24 -7.27
C SER A 55 15.91 6.55 -7.23
N THR A 56 14.61 6.49 -7.57
CA THR A 56 13.68 7.62 -7.43
C THR A 56 13.16 7.74 -5.99
N MET A 57 12.82 8.96 -5.54
CA MET A 57 12.16 9.16 -4.25
C MET A 57 10.73 8.60 -4.29
N MET A 58 10.38 7.78 -3.30
CA MET A 58 9.07 7.11 -3.20
C MET A 58 8.19 7.68 -2.08
N ASP A 59 8.53 8.87 -1.59
CA ASP A 59 7.81 9.51 -0.49
C ASP A 59 6.44 10.03 -0.98
N PHE A 60 5.37 9.57 -0.33
CA PHE A 60 4.01 9.91 -0.74
C PHE A 60 3.68 11.38 -0.47
N VAL A 61 4.19 11.97 0.62
CA VAL A 61 3.97 13.39 0.95
C VAL A 61 4.64 14.29 -0.08
N LEU A 62 5.85 13.93 -0.52
CA LEU A 62 6.53 14.61 -1.62
C LEU A 62 5.72 14.53 -2.91
N TYR A 63 5.20 13.34 -3.26
CA TYR A 63 4.34 13.19 -4.43
C TYR A 63 3.13 14.13 -4.38
N LEU A 64 2.45 14.23 -3.24
CA LEU A 64 1.32 15.15 -3.07
C LEU A 64 1.73 16.61 -3.26
N HIS A 65 2.90 17.02 -2.73
CA HIS A 65 3.45 18.36 -2.98
C HIS A 65 3.75 18.61 -4.47
N MET A 66 4.31 17.62 -5.16
CA MET A 66 4.63 17.73 -6.59
C MET A 66 3.37 17.88 -7.44
N VAL A 67 2.33 17.07 -7.18
CA VAL A 67 1.05 17.15 -7.88
C VAL A 67 0.39 18.50 -7.65
N LYS A 68 0.38 19.00 -6.42
CA LYS A 68 -0.17 20.32 -6.11
C LYS A 68 0.55 21.43 -6.90
N LYS A 69 1.88 21.40 -6.93
CA LYS A 69 2.71 22.38 -7.65
C LYS A 69 2.52 22.33 -9.18
N GLN A 70 2.17 21.19 -9.75
CA GLN A 70 1.93 21.05 -11.21
C GLN A 70 0.56 21.58 -11.66
N GLY A 71 -0.38 21.77 -10.73
CA GLY A 71 -1.69 22.35 -11.00
C GLY A 71 -1.80 23.86 -10.73
N GLU A 72 -0.72 24.48 -10.26
CA GLU A 72 -0.53 25.94 -10.15
C GLU A 72 0.21 26.46 -11.39
#